data_AF-A0A374AEG7-F1
#
_entry.id   AF-A0A374AEG7-F1
#
_cell.length_a   1.000
_cell.length_b   1.000
_cell.length_c   1.000
_cell.angle_alpha   90.00
_cell.angle_beta   90.00
_cell.angle_gamma   90.00
#
_symmetry.space_group_name_H-M   'P 1'
#
loop_
_entity.id
_entity.type
_entity.pdbx_description
1 polymer ?
#
loop_
_entity_poly.entity_id
_entity_poly.type
_entity_poly.pdbx_seq_one_letter_code
_entity_poly.pdbx_strand_id
1 'polypeptide(L)'
;LICGRIAVGWNFNSPPDTRMARLELFLGSLDEYHKDVREYNKKKSSSENLKLIFTTPFIMKNEKSLESVLKEKGISVLSKIIGKPETAGGWDMAKNKPKELKKVIPEGSLYLLKSSYFKSNTNEQNKNLLSEILSDVIVQKHRGFGSFILGNEEAVYD
;
A
#
# COMPACT_ATOMS: atom_id res chain seq x y z
N LEU A 1 -5.30 3.19 10.30
CA LEU A 1 -3.89 3.10 10.76
C LEU A 1 -3.90 3.03 12.28
N ILE A 2 -3.95 1.83 12.86
CA ILE A 2 -3.70 1.68 14.30
C ILE A 2 -2.20 1.49 14.42
N CYS A 3 -1.50 2.60 14.70
CA CYS A 3 -0.10 2.56 15.09
C CYS A 3 -0.05 1.95 16.48
N GLY A 4 0.21 0.63 16.54
CA GLY A 4 0.51 -0.06 17.79
C GLY A 4 1.79 0.50 18.38
N ARG A 5 1.67 1.43 19.32
CA ARG A 5 2.78 1.99 20.09
C ARG A 5 3.25 0.92 21.07
N ILE A 6 4.09 -0.02 20.64
CA ILE A 6 4.78 -0.92 21.56
C ILE A 6 6.00 -0.17 22.10
N ALA A 7 5.80 0.61 23.15
CA ALA A 7 6.89 1.21 23.92
C ALA A 7 7.50 0.12 24.81
N VAL A 8 8.43 -0.67 24.27
CA VAL A 8 9.26 -1.57 25.09
C VAL A 8 10.31 -0.71 25.78
N GLY A 9 9.98 -0.15 26.96
CA GLY A 9 10.96 0.53 27.79
C GLY A 9 12.02 -0.47 28.26
N TRP A 10 13.22 -0.42 27.68
CA TRP A 10 14.34 -1.27 28.06
C TRP A 10 14.92 -0.78 29.39
N ASN A 11 14.41 -1.34 30.49
CA ASN A 11 14.98 -1.07 31.81
C ASN A 11 16.08 -2.10 32.11
N PHE A 12 17.33 -1.70 31.93
CA PHE A 12 18.53 -2.54 32.10
C PHE A 12 18.81 -2.97 33.55
N ASN A 13 17.92 -2.68 34.50
CA ASN A 13 18.01 -3.12 35.90
C ASN A 13 17.01 -4.24 36.28
N SER A 14 16.20 -4.76 35.36
CA SER A 14 15.26 -5.84 35.69
C SER A 14 15.97 -7.21 35.81
N PRO A 15 15.50 -8.13 36.68
CA PRO A 15 16.05 -9.48 36.80
C PRO A 15 16.11 -10.22 35.44
N PRO A 16 17.11 -11.09 35.20
CA PRO A 16 17.27 -11.83 33.94
C PRO A 16 15.99 -12.55 33.50
N ASP A 17 15.29 -13.19 34.43
CA ASP A 17 14.08 -13.98 34.16
C ASP A 17 12.94 -13.10 33.61
N THR A 18 12.77 -11.90 34.16
CA THR A 18 11.78 -10.93 33.65
C THR A 18 12.13 -10.40 32.26
N ARG A 19 13.42 -10.37 31.88
CA ARG A 19 13.82 -9.99 30.52
C ARG A 19 13.52 -11.11 29.54
N MET A 20 13.80 -12.35 29.91
CA MET A 20 13.52 -13.53 29.09
C MET A 20 12.02 -13.69 28.85
N ALA A 21 11.20 -13.60 29.90
CA ALA A 21 9.74 -13.65 29.76
C ALA A 21 9.20 -12.56 28.82
N ARG A 22 9.77 -11.34 28.87
CA ARG A 22 9.37 -10.24 27.97
C ARG A 22 9.79 -10.47 26.52
N LEU A 23 10.96 -11.06 26.31
CA LEU A 23 11.44 -11.45 24.97
C LEU A 23 10.57 -12.56 24.38
N GLU A 24 10.23 -13.58 25.15
CA GLU A 24 9.33 -14.66 24.70
C GLU A 24 7.94 -14.13 24.34
N LEU A 25 7.39 -13.23 25.15
CA LEU A 25 6.09 -12.60 24.87
C LEU A 25 6.12 -11.74 23.60
N PHE A 26 7.23 -11.02 23.37
CA PHE A 26 7.43 -10.26 22.15
C PHE A 26 7.59 -11.15 20.91
N LEU A 27 8.38 -12.22 21.01
CA LEU A 27 8.57 -13.19 19.93
C LEU A 27 7.27 -13.93 19.60
N GLY A 28 6.51 -14.36 20.60
CA GLY A 28 5.19 -14.98 20.40
C GLY A 28 4.22 -14.05 19.68
N SER A 29 4.18 -12.77 20.06
CA SER A 29 3.36 -11.76 19.37
C SER A 29 3.79 -11.54 17.91
N LEU A 30 5.09 -11.59 17.62
CA LEU A 30 5.61 -11.52 16.25
C LEU A 30 5.20 -12.74 15.42
N ASP A 31 5.31 -13.94 15.98
CA ASP A 31 4.95 -15.18 15.29
C ASP A 31 3.46 -15.22 14.93
N GLU A 32 2.61 -14.79 15.85
CA GLU A 32 1.17 -14.65 15.63
C GLU A 32 0.88 -13.65 14.51
N TYR A 33 1.48 -12.46 14.55
CA TYR A 33 1.34 -11.47 13.47
C TYR A 33 1.79 -12.02 12.11
N HIS A 34 2.92 -12.74 12.06
CA HIS A 34 3.40 -13.36 10.82
C HIS A 34 2.47 -14.46 10.32
N LYS A 35 1.78 -15.19 11.21
CA LYS A 35 0.77 -16.17 10.84
C LYS A 35 -0.44 -15.47 10.20
N ASP A 36 -0.95 -14.41 10.81
CA ASP A 36 -2.09 -13.64 10.30
C ASP A 36 -1.83 -13.05 8.92
N VAL A 37 -0.64 -12.47 8.71
CA VAL A 37 -0.25 -11.93 7.40
C VAL A 37 -0.17 -13.03 6.34
N ARG A 38 0.37 -14.21 6.69
CA ARG A 38 0.44 -15.36 5.77
C ARG A 38 -0.95 -15.86 5.40
N GLU A 39 -1.86 -15.92 6.36
CA GLU A 39 -3.24 -16.32 6.14
C GLU A 39 -3.98 -15.30 5.27
N TYR A 40 -3.85 -14.01 5.56
CA TYR A 40 -4.41 -12.93 4.76
C TYR A 40 -3.91 -12.98 3.31
N ASN A 41 -2.61 -13.18 3.09
CA ASN A 41 -2.03 -13.23 1.74
C ASN A 41 -2.56 -14.40 0.90
N LYS A 42 -2.83 -15.54 1.54
CA LYS A 42 -3.36 -16.76 0.90
C LYS A 42 -4.89 -16.73 0.73
N LYS A 43 -5.61 -15.90 1.48
CA LYS A 43 -7.05 -15.74 1.37
C LYS A 43 -7.41 -15.26 -0.04
N LYS A 44 -8.36 -15.96 -0.67
CA LYS A 44 -8.97 -15.52 -1.94
C LYS A 44 -9.83 -14.29 -1.69
N SER A 45 -9.84 -13.37 -2.66
CA SER A 45 -10.76 -12.24 -2.60
C SER A 45 -12.20 -12.76 -2.68
N SER A 46 -13.06 -12.32 -1.76
CA SER A 46 -14.49 -12.65 -1.78
C SER A 46 -15.26 -11.90 -2.85
N SER A 47 -14.69 -10.80 -3.38
CA SER A 47 -15.37 -9.89 -4.29
C SER A 47 -14.54 -9.60 -5.53
N GLU A 48 -15.25 -9.18 -6.59
CA GLU A 48 -14.67 -8.61 -7.81
C GLU A 48 -14.21 -7.17 -7.62
N ASN A 49 -14.39 -6.61 -6.41
CA ASN A 49 -14.09 -5.23 -6.09
C ASN A 49 -12.90 -5.15 -5.14
N LEU A 50 -11.97 -4.25 -5.41
CA LEU A 50 -10.81 -4.00 -4.55
C LEU A 50 -10.63 -2.50 -4.32
N LYS A 51 -10.24 -2.14 -3.10
CA LYS A 51 -9.84 -0.78 -2.74
C LYS A 51 -8.33 -0.66 -2.89
N LEU A 52 -7.88 0.15 -3.85
CA LEU A 52 -6.48 0.55 -3.99
C LEU A 52 -6.27 1.87 -3.26
N ILE A 53 -5.43 1.88 -2.23
CA ILE A 53 -5.17 3.05 -1.39
C ILE A 53 -3.69 3.41 -1.48
N PHE A 54 -3.39 4.61 -1.98
CA PHE A 54 -2.03 5.10 -2.04
C PHE A 54 -1.58 5.54 -0.64
N THR A 55 -0.50 4.94 -0.11
CA THR A 55 0.08 5.33 1.18
C THR A 55 1.15 6.41 1.04
N THR A 56 1.57 6.67 -0.19
CA THR A 56 2.55 7.70 -0.56
C THR A 56 2.11 8.33 -1.88
N PRO A 57 2.55 9.56 -2.19
CA PRO A 57 2.19 10.18 -3.45
C PRO A 57 2.57 9.32 -4.65
N PHE A 58 1.77 9.34 -5.70
CA PHE A 58 2.02 8.58 -6.92
C PHE A 58 2.22 9.51 -8.11
N ILE A 59 3.38 9.39 -8.76
CA ILE A 59 3.78 10.23 -9.89
C ILE A 59 3.67 9.41 -11.17
N MET A 60 2.75 9.81 -12.05
CA MET A 60 2.58 9.17 -13.36
C MET A 60 3.68 9.59 -14.34
N LYS A 61 4.18 8.63 -15.12
CA LYS A 61 5.18 8.84 -16.17
C LYS A 61 4.62 9.58 -17.38
N ASN A 62 3.36 9.30 -17.71
CA ASN A 62 2.68 9.82 -18.88
C ASN A 62 1.48 10.68 -18.44
N GLU A 63 1.01 11.54 -19.34
CA GLU A 63 -0.21 12.34 -19.11
C GLU A 63 -1.51 11.52 -19.18
N LYS A 64 -1.43 10.21 -19.50
CA LYS A 64 -2.57 9.30 -19.42
C LYS A 64 -3.08 9.25 -17.98
N SER A 65 -4.40 9.17 -17.83
CA SER A 65 -5.03 8.94 -16.52
C SER A 65 -4.76 7.51 -16.03
N LEU A 66 -4.70 7.31 -14.71
CA LEU A 66 -4.53 5.99 -14.11
C LEU A 66 -5.70 5.06 -14.50
N GLU A 67 -6.89 5.63 -14.61
CA GLU A 67 -8.11 4.96 -15.03
C GLU A 67 -7.98 4.37 -16.44
N SER A 68 -7.37 5.12 -17.37
CA SER A 68 -7.12 4.63 -18.73
C SER A 68 -6.15 3.45 -18.72
N VAL A 69 -5.08 3.53 -17.94
CA VAL A 69 -4.07 2.45 -17.82
C VAL A 69 -4.72 1.18 -17.25
N LEU A 70 -5.52 1.31 -16.19
CA LEU A 70 -6.20 0.18 -15.57
C LEU A 70 -7.23 -0.43 -16.52
N LYS A 71 -7.97 0.40 -17.28
CA LYS A 71 -8.95 -0.05 -18.26
C LYS A 71 -8.30 -0.85 -19.39
N GLU A 72 -7.13 -0.44 -19.87
CA GLU A 72 -6.34 -1.19 -20.87
C GLU A 72 -5.94 -2.60 -20.37
N LYS A 73 -5.93 -2.81 -19.05
CA LYS A 73 -5.64 -4.09 -18.39
C LYS A 73 -6.90 -4.86 -17.95
N GLY A 74 -8.09 -4.42 -18.37
CA GLY A 74 -9.36 -5.07 -18.00
C GLY A 74 -9.81 -4.79 -16.56
N ILE A 75 -9.33 -3.70 -15.96
CA ILE A 75 -9.71 -3.25 -14.62
C ILE A 75 -10.49 -1.94 -14.73
N SER A 76 -11.73 -1.95 -14.27
CA SER A 76 -12.58 -0.74 -14.27
C SER A 76 -12.43 0.02 -12.95
N VAL A 77 -12.41 1.35 -13.01
CA VAL A 77 -12.48 2.20 -11.82
C VAL A 77 -13.93 2.61 -11.63
N LEU A 78 -14.58 2.10 -10.57
CA LEU A 78 -15.98 2.41 -10.25
C LEU A 78 -16.11 3.79 -9.62
N SER A 79 -15.24 4.10 -8.68
CA SER A 79 -15.21 5.38 -7.97
C SER A 79 -13.79 5.70 -7.52
N LYS A 80 -13.55 6.98 -7.24
CA LYS A 80 -12.27 7.47 -6.73
C LYS A 80 -12.50 8.59 -5.73
N ILE A 81 -11.74 8.56 -4.64
CA ILE A 81 -11.66 9.62 -3.65
C ILE A 81 -10.23 10.12 -3.74
N ILE A 82 -10.04 11.28 -4.37
CA ILE A 82 -8.73 11.89 -4.56
C ILE A 82 -8.73 13.18 -3.76
N GLY A 83 -7.66 13.39 -3.00
CA GLY A 83 -7.42 14.66 -2.31
C GLY A 83 -7.19 15.81 -3.27
N LYS A 84 -6.83 16.97 -2.73
CA LYS A 84 -6.43 18.13 -3.54
C LYS A 84 -5.26 17.71 -4.44
N PRO A 85 -5.31 17.96 -5.76
CA PRO A 85 -4.17 17.69 -6.63
C PRO A 85 -2.95 18.48 -6.17
N GLU A 86 -1.83 17.80 -6.03
CA GLU A 86 -0.57 18.41 -5.63
C GLU A 86 0.46 18.33 -6.76
N THR A 87 1.50 19.14 -6.64
CA THR A 87 2.68 19.07 -7.50
C THR A 87 3.89 18.74 -6.67
N ALA A 88 4.61 17.68 -7.05
CA ALA A 88 5.88 17.33 -6.44
C ALA A 88 7.04 17.91 -7.26
N GLY A 89 7.98 18.53 -6.57
CA GLY A 89 9.21 19.07 -7.14
C GLY A 89 10.39 18.83 -6.20
N GLY A 90 11.27 19.81 -6.12
CA GLY A 90 12.40 19.82 -5.20
C GLY A 90 13.61 20.49 -5.84
N TRP A 91 14.76 20.40 -5.17
CA TRP A 91 16.02 20.90 -5.71
C TRP A 91 16.90 19.75 -6.19
N ASP A 92 17.48 19.89 -7.37
CA ASP A 92 18.52 18.99 -7.88
C ASP A 92 19.88 19.54 -7.43
N MET A 93 20.46 18.90 -6.41
CA MET A 93 21.76 19.30 -5.84
C MET A 93 22.92 19.13 -6.84
N ALA A 94 22.86 18.15 -7.74
CA ALA A 94 23.93 17.88 -8.70
C ALA A 94 23.95 18.93 -9.82
N LYS A 95 22.77 19.38 -10.24
CA LYS A 95 22.60 20.40 -11.29
C LYS A 95 22.38 21.82 -10.76
N ASN A 96 22.39 21.96 -9.43
CA ASN A 96 22.08 23.18 -8.68
C ASN A 96 20.87 23.97 -9.24
N LYS A 97 19.76 23.28 -9.49
CA LYS A 97 18.55 23.87 -10.07
C LYS A 97 17.26 23.23 -9.56
N PRO A 98 16.11 23.91 -9.67
CA PRO A 98 14.82 23.30 -9.38
C PRO A 98 14.58 22.06 -10.26
N LYS A 99 14.02 21.00 -9.66
CA LYS A 99 13.47 19.86 -10.38
C LYS A 99 12.15 20.28 -11.04
N GLU A 100 11.89 19.65 -12.18
CA GLU A 100 10.61 19.79 -12.87
C GLU A 100 9.44 19.43 -11.93
N LEU A 101 8.43 20.30 -11.90
CA LEU A 101 7.21 20.08 -11.14
C LEU A 101 6.35 19.03 -11.86
N LYS A 102 5.98 17.98 -11.13
CA LYS A 102 5.14 16.89 -11.64
C LYS A 102 3.83 16.84 -10.88
N LYS A 103 2.73 16.64 -11.59
CA LYS A 103 1.43 16.37 -10.95
C LYS A 103 1.50 15.03 -10.23
N VAL A 104 0.94 14.98 -9.03
CA VAL A 104 0.90 13.76 -8.22
C VAL A 104 -0.52 13.44 -7.79
N ILE A 105 -0.80 12.14 -7.74
CA ILE A 105 -1.94 11.63 -6.97
C ILE A 105 -1.50 11.67 -5.50
N PRO A 106 -2.21 12.41 -4.63
CA PRO A 106 -1.80 12.56 -3.24
C PRO A 106 -1.94 11.23 -2.48
N GLU A 107 -1.17 11.08 -1.42
CA GLU A 107 -1.36 10.01 -0.45
C GLU A 107 -2.78 10.03 0.14
N GLY A 108 -3.24 8.87 0.59
CA GLY A 108 -4.61 8.67 1.04
C GLY A 108 -5.63 8.56 -0.09
N SER A 109 -5.25 8.82 -1.35
CA SER A 109 -6.15 8.62 -2.49
C SER A 109 -6.61 7.17 -2.59
N LEU A 110 -7.92 6.98 -2.75
CA LEU A 110 -8.57 5.68 -2.81
C LEU A 110 -9.23 5.49 -4.17
N TYR A 111 -9.00 4.35 -4.78
CA TYR A 111 -9.64 3.91 -6.01
C TYR A 111 -10.41 2.62 -5.75
N LEU A 112 -11.71 2.63 -6.04
CA LEU A 112 -12.52 1.42 -6.05
C LEU A 112 -12.43 0.78 -7.42
N LEU A 113 -11.77 -0.36 -7.48
CA LEU A 113 -11.49 -1.12 -8.69
C LEU A 113 -12.47 -2.28 -8.82
N LYS A 114 -12.87 -2.61 -10.05
CA LYS A 114 -13.66 -3.79 -10.37
C LYS A 114 -13.01 -4.61 -11.48
N SER A 115 -12.87 -5.91 -11.26
CA SER A 115 -12.44 -6.86 -12.28
C SER A 115 -12.84 -8.30 -11.91
N SER A 116 -13.21 -9.09 -12.92
CA SER A 116 -13.56 -10.51 -12.73
C SER A 116 -12.38 -11.34 -12.21
N TYR A 117 -11.14 -10.94 -12.52
CA TYR A 117 -9.92 -11.63 -12.08
C TYR A 117 -9.70 -11.55 -10.57
N PHE A 118 -10.23 -10.53 -9.89
CA PHE A 118 -9.91 -10.30 -8.48
C PHE A 118 -10.46 -11.41 -7.58
N LYS A 119 -11.67 -11.90 -7.86
CA LYS A 119 -12.34 -12.95 -7.07
C LYS A 119 -11.63 -14.31 -7.15
N SER A 120 -11.01 -14.63 -8.28
CA SER A 120 -10.28 -15.90 -8.44
C SER A 120 -8.91 -15.91 -7.77
N ASN A 121 -8.34 -14.74 -7.54
CA ASN A 121 -6.98 -14.54 -7.06
C ASN A 121 -6.91 -14.44 -5.54
N THR A 122 -5.75 -14.79 -4.99
CA THR A 122 -5.39 -14.46 -3.61
C THR A 122 -5.07 -12.97 -3.47
N ASN A 123 -5.10 -12.47 -2.24
CA ASN A 123 -4.71 -11.08 -1.94
C ASN A 123 -3.29 -10.77 -2.41
N GLU A 124 -2.37 -11.71 -2.25
CA GLU A 124 -1.00 -11.58 -2.73
C GLU A 124 -0.91 -11.50 -4.26
N GLN A 125 -1.64 -12.36 -4.98
CA GLN A 125 -1.70 -12.34 -6.43
C GLN A 125 -2.26 -11.02 -6.97
N ASN A 126 -3.35 -10.51 -6.37
CA ASN A 126 -3.92 -9.21 -6.72
C ASN A 126 -2.96 -8.06 -6.44
N LYS A 127 -2.22 -8.11 -5.34
CA LYS A 127 -1.17 -7.13 -5.01
C LYS A 127 -0.04 -7.16 -6.03
N ASN A 128 0.40 -8.34 -6.44
CA ASN A 128 1.47 -8.50 -7.43
C ASN A 128 1.03 -7.98 -8.80
N LEU A 129 -0.18 -8.35 -9.25
CA LEU A 129 -0.77 -7.85 -10.50
C LEU A 129 -0.82 -6.32 -10.54
N LEU A 130 -1.35 -5.69 -9.50
CA LEU A 130 -1.42 -4.23 -9.44
C LEU A 130 -0.03 -3.59 -9.31
N SER A 131 0.90 -4.22 -8.57
CA SER A 131 2.28 -3.72 -8.47
C SER A 131 2.99 -3.75 -9.83
N GLU A 132 2.77 -4.78 -10.64
CA GLU A 132 3.31 -4.90 -11.99
C GLU A 132 2.77 -3.77 -12.88
N ILE A 133 1.44 -3.65 -12.99
CA ILE A 133 0.79 -2.60 -13.79
C ILE A 133 1.26 -1.20 -13.37
N LEU A 134 1.30 -0.94 -12.06
CA LEU A 134 1.70 0.38 -11.54
C LEU A 134 3.20 0.64 -11.72
N SER A 135 4.04 -0.40 -11.73
CA SER A 135 5.48 -0.24 -11.93
C SER A 135 5.85 0.23 -13.34
N ASP A 136 5.03 -0.09 -14.33
CA ASP A 136 5.23 0.33 -15.73
C ASP A 136 4.96 1.84 -15.92
N VAL A 137 4.09 2.40 -15.08
CA VAL A 137 3.59 3.78 -15.24
C VAL A 137 4.08 4.76 -14.19
N ILE A 138 4.77 4.29 -13.14
CA ILE A 138 5.29 5.15 -12.07
C ILE A 138 6.68 5.74 -12.41
N VAL A 139 6.92 6.96 -11.97
CA VAL A 139 8.26 7.59 -11.96
C VAL A 139 8.86 7.54 -10.56
N GLN A 140 10.17 7.33 -10.46
CA GLN A 140 10.93 7.48 -9.19
C GLN A 140 10.46 6.55 -8.06
N LYS A 141 10.01 5.32 -8.37
CA LYS A 141 9.68 4.29 -7.37
C LYS A 141 10.78 4.09 -6.32
N HIS A 142 12.05 4.17 -6.74
CA HIS A 142 13.22 4.06 -5.86
C HIS A 142 13.33 5.17 -4.80
N ARG A 143 12.55 6.25 -4.90
CA ARG A 143 12.51 7.35 -3.93
C ARG A 143 11.35 7.25 -2.93
N GLY A 144 10.65 6.13 -2.91
CA GLY A 144 9.53 5.89 -1.99
C GLY A 144 8.16 6.36 -2.50
N PHE A 145 8.06 6.81 -3.76
CA PHE A 145 6.77 7.16 -4.37
C PHE A 145 5.98 5.90 -4.77
N GLY A 146 4.65 6.01 -4.69
CA GLY A 146 3.66 5.06 -5.23
C GLY A 146 3.56 3.72 -4.52
N SER A 147 3.91 3.69 -3.24
CA SER A 147 3.48 2.64 -2.33
C SER A 147 1.96 2.70 -2.12
N PHE A 148 1.35 1.52 -2.02
CA PHE A 148 -0.08 1.35 -1.86
C PHE A 148 -0.41 0.14 -0.98
N ILE A 149 -1.62 0.12 -0.46
CA ILE A 149 -2.23 -1.03 0.21
C ILE A 149 -3.52 -1.42 -0.51
N LEU A 150 -3.89 -2.69 -0.40
CA LEU A 150 -5.16 -3.21 -0.90
C LEU A 150 -6.09 -3.48 0.27
N GLY A 151 -7.32 -2.98 0.17
CA GLY A 151 -8.43 -3.36 1.02
C GLY A 151 -9.44 -4.18 0.23
N ASN A 152 -9.90 -5.29 0.81
CA ASN A 152 -11.01 -6.03 0.24
C ASN A 152 -12.33 -5.36 0.64
N GLU A 153 -13.32 -5.38 -0.25
CA GLU A 153 -14.70 -5.22 0.19
C GLU A 153 -15.16 -6.52 0.82
N GLU A 154 -15.22 -6.53 2.15
CA GLU A 154 -16.07 -7.48 2.85
C GLU A 154 -17.51 -7.12 2.49
N ALA A 155 -18.26 -8.09 1.99
CA ALA A 155 -19.70 -7.93 1.85
C ALA A 155 -20.26 -7.70 3.25
N VAL A 156 -20.60 -6.45 3.56
CA VAL A 156 -21.50 -6.17 4.68
C VAL A 156 -22.83 -6.76 4.24
N TYR A 157 -23.19 -7.90 4.84
CA TYR A 157 -24.54 -8.44 4.70
C TYR A 157 -25.48 -7.49 5.44
N ASP A 158 -26.40 -6.88 4.70
CA ASP A 158 -27.64 -6.31 5.25
C ASP A 158 -28.65 -7.44 5.52
#